data_AF-A0A2R7KPW5-F1
#
_entry.id   AF-A0A2R7KPW5-F1
#
_cell.length_a   1.000
_cell.length_b   1.000
_cell.length_c   1.000
_cell.angle_alpha   90.00
_cell.angle_beta   90.00
_cell.angle_gamma   90.00
#
_symmetry.space_group_name_H-M   'P 1'
#
loop_
_entity.id
_entity.type
_entity.pdbx_description
1 polymer ?
#
loop_
_entity_poly.entity_id
_entity_poly.type
_entity_poly.pdbx_seq_one_letter_code
_entity_poly.pdbx_strand_id
1 'polypeptide(L)'
;MTTPEIALFSTIIGAAAGILSQFFANALKDKSDKKKTEIDLIAEERKLTYMILLNQVSYLQTGMTIEYYYQLAVINKEKEQKDFSLQRHHEEIKISNSLHAQYSALIGDYCKNIYKLISYFGNESELENIMQKIINEPHQDCTGMFNDLKNYEDLFNTYHKEHQSASNKLEIYKSYFYEMREIIERVSKK
;
A
#
# COMPACT_ATOMS: atom_id res chain seq x y z
N MET A 1 1.84 -71.20 0.09
CA MET A 1 0.87 -70.09 0.00
C MET A 1 -0.33 -70.58 -0.77
N THR A 2 -1.50 -70.50 -0.15
CA THR A 2 -2.78 -70.80 -0.82
C THR A 2 -3.25 -69.58 -1.62
N THR A 3 -3.99 -69.80 -2.71
CA THR A 3 -4.57 -68.75 -3.56
C THR A 3 -5.25 -67.60 -2.78
N PRO A 4 -6.02 -67.84 -1.70
CA PRO A 4 -6.60 -66.77 -0.89
C PRO A 4 -5.58 -65.93 -0.09
N GLU A 5 -4.46 -66.50 0.35
CA GLU A 5 -3.40 -65.74 1.04
C GLU A 5 -2.70 -64.76 0.10
N ILE A 6 -2.49 -65.18 -1.15
CA ILE A 6 -1.90 -64.32 -2.21
C ILE A 6 -2.86 -63.17 -2.56
N ALA A 7 -4.16 -63.47 -2.65
CA ALA A 7 -5.19 -62.45 -2.89
C ALA A 7 -5.25 -61.43 -1.73
N LEU A 8 -5.23 -61.89 -0.48
CA LEU A 8 -5.23 -61.03 0.70
C LEU A 8 -3.98 -60.13 0.75
N PHE A 9 -2.79 -60.69 0.51
CA PHE A 9 -1.54 -59.93 0.44
C PHE A 9 -1.56 -58.86 -0.67
N SER A 10 -2.06 -59.22 -1.85
CA SER A 10 -2.22 -58.29 -2.97
C SER A 10 -3.16 -57.13 -2.62
N THR A 11 -4.29 -57.42 -1.96
CA THR A 11 -5.23 -56.38 -1.49
C THR A 11 -4.60 -55.47 -0.44
N ILE A 12 -3.82 -56.00 0.50
CA ILE A 12 -3.12 -55.21 1.53
C ILE A 12 -2.08 -54.28 0.87
N ILE A 13 -1.28 -54.78 -0.08
CA ILE A 13 -0.30 -53.98 -0.81
C ILE A 13 -1.00 -52.89 -1.64
N GLY A 14 -2.09 -53.22 -2.33
CA GLY A 14 -2.88 -52.26 -3.11
C GLY A 14 -3.51 -51.17 -2.25
N ALA A 15 -4.08 -51.54 -1.09
CA ALA A 15 -4.64 -50.58 -0.14
C ALA A 15 -3.57 -49.67 0.46
N ALA A 16 -2.41 -50.22 0.87
CA ALA A 16 -1.29 -49.44 1.41
C ALA A 16 -0.72 -48.47 0.36
N ALA A 17 -0.58 -48.90 -0.89
CA ALA A 17 -0.13 -48.04 -1.99
C ALA A 17 -1.14 -46.92 -2.30
N GLY A 18 -2.44 -47.22 -2.26
CA GLY A 18 -3.51 -46.23 -2.45
C GLY A 18 -3.50 -45.16 -1.36
N ILE A 19 -3.38 -45.56 -0.09
CA ILE A 19 -3.31 -44.67 1.07
C ILE A 19 -2.06 -43.77 0.98
N LEU A 20 -0.88 -44.35 0.72
CA LEU A 20 0.37 -43.59 0.56
C LEU A 20 0.27 -42.59 -0.60
N SER A 21 -0.30 -43.00 -1.74
CA SER A 21 -0.48 -42.12 -2.90
C SER A 21 -1.39 -40.94 -2.56
N GLN A 22 -2.46 -41.15 -1.78
CA GLN A 22 -3.32 -40.06 -1.30
C GLN A 22 -2.60 -39.13 -0.33
N PHE A 23 -1.78 -39.65 0.60
CA PHE A 23 -0.95 -38.80 1.47
C PHE A 23 0.02 -37.94 0.68
N PHE A 24 0.73 -38.50 -0.30
CA PHE A 24 1.63 -37.73 -1.17
C PHE A 24 0.88 -36.70 -2.02
N ALA A 25 -0.26 -37.08 -2.61
CA ALA A 25 -1.07 -36.16 -3.40
C ALA A 25 -1.58 -34.97 -2.56
N ASN A 26 -2.06 -35.23 -1.35
CA ASN A 26 -2.51 -34.18 -0.43
C ASN A 26 -1.35 -33.28 0.02
N ALA A 27 -0.20 -33.86 0.39
CA ALA A 27 0.98 -33.08 0.76
C ALA A 27 1.50 -32.19 -0.38
N LEU A 28 1.48 -32.68 -1.62
CA LEU A 28 1.83 -31.91 -2.81
C LEU A 28 0.83 -30.79 -3.08
N LYS A 29 -0.46 -31.06 -2.91
CA LYS A 29 -1.53 -30.07 -3.04
C LYS A 29 -1.39 -28.96 -2.00
N ASP A 30 -1.21 -29.31 -0.72
CA ASP A 30 -1.01 -28.35 0.37
C ASP A 30 0.22 -27.46 0.11
N LYS A 31 1.31 -28.04 -0.39
CA LYS A 31 2.52 -27.29 -0.77
C LYS A 31 2.26 -26.34 -1.94
N SER A 32 1.49 -26.80 -2.95
CA SER A 32 1.11 -25.98 -4.10
C SER A 32 0.21 -24.82 -3.69
N ASP A 33 -0.80 -25.08 -2.87
CA ASP A 33 -1.75 -24.07 -2.39
C ASP A 33 -1.02 -23.03 -1.52
N LYS A 34 -0.12 -23.46 -0.63
CA LYS A 34 0.75 -22.58 0.16
C LYS A 34 1.56 -21.63 -0.73
N LYS A 35 2.23 -22.17 -1.75
CA LYS A 35 3.05 -21.39 -2.69
C LYS A 35 2.21 -20.41 -3.51
N LYS A 36 1.00 -20.80 -3.90
CA LYS A 36 0.06 -19.91 -4.60
C LYS A 36 -0.35 -18.75 -3.71
N THR A 37 -0.76 -19.02 -2.48
CA THR A 37 -1.14 -17.98 -1.51
C THR A 37 0.01 -17.01 -1.24
N GLU A 38 1.23 -17.51 -1.14
CA GLU A 38 2.42 -16.68 -0.99
C GLU A 38 2.62 -15.69 -2.16
N ILE A 39 2.53 -16.18 -3.39
CA ILE A 39 2.63 -15.35 -4.60
C ILE A 39 1.52 -14.29 -4.62
N ASP A 40 0.29 -14.68 -4.25
CA ASP A 40 -0.85 -13.77 -4.20
C ASP A 40 -0.65 -12.66 -3.15
N LEU A 41 -0.10 -12.99 -1.98
CA LEU A 41 0.21 -12.01 -0.93
C LEU A 41 1.33 -11.04 -1.34
N ILE A 42 2.37 -11.51 -2.04
CA ILE A 42 3.44 -10.64 -2.58
C ILE A 42 2.88 -9.74 -3.69
N ALA A 43 2.00 -10.25 -4.54
CA ALA A 43 1.35 -9.44 -5.57
C ALA A 43 0.44 -8.36 -4.96
N GLU A 44 -0.32 -8.71 -3.91
CA GLU A 44 -1.17 -7.76 -3.19
C GLU A 44 -0.34 -6.71 -2.44
N GLU A 45 0.80 -7.08 -1.86
CA GLU A 45 1.74 -6.13 -1.25
C GLU A 45 2.16 -5.04 -2.25
N ARG A 46 2.60 -5.45 -3.45
CA ARG A 46 3.04 -4.53 -4.51
C ARG A 46 1.92 -3.62 -4.98
N LYS A 47 0.72 -4.16 -5.13
CA LYS A 47 -0.48 -3.40 -5.50
C LYS A 47 -0.81 -2.36 -4.43
N LEU A 48 -0.86 -2.76 -3.16
CA LEU A 48 -1.16 -1.86 -2.04
C LEU A 48 -0.11 -0.76 -1.91
N THR A 49 1.19 -1.09 -2.04
CA THR A 49 2.29 -0.12 -2.09
C THR A 49 2.05 0.95 -3.16
N TYR A 50 1.70 0.55 -4.38
CA TYR A 50 1.40 1.50 -5.46
C TYR A 50 0.18 2.38 -5.14
N MET A 51 -0.89 1.79 -4.62
CA MET A 51 -2.10 2.53 -4.24
C MET A 51 -1.83 3.54 -3.11
N ILE A 52 -1.03 3.17 -2.12
CA ILE A 52 -0.64 4.06 -1.01
C ILE A 52 0.19 5.24 -1.54
N LEU A 53 1.19 4.98 -2.38
CA LEU A 53 2.03 6.03 -2.96
C LEU A 53 1.21 7.00 -3.81
N LEU A 54 0.31 6.50 -4.67
CA LEU A 54 -0.58 7.36 -5.45
C LEU A 54 -1.48 8.21 -4.55
N ASN A 55 -2.09 7.60 -3.53
CA ASN A 55 -2.95 8.30 -2.59
C ASN A 55 -2.18 9.40 -1.83
N GLN A 56 -0.95 9.13 -1.38
CA GLN A 56 -0.10 10.13 -0.72
C GLN A 56 0.28 11.29 -1.65
N VAL A 57 0.59 11.02 -2.93
CA VAL A 57 0.85 12.10 -3.91
C VAL A 57 -0.40 12.96 -4.06
N SER A 58 -1.57 12.34 -4.24
CA SER A 58 -2.83 13.08 -4.35
C SER A 58 -3.14 13.87 -3.09
N TYR A 59 -2.92 13.30 -1.90
CA TYR A 59 -3.16 13.98 -0.63
C TYR A 59 -2.30 15.24 -0.48
N LEU A 60 -1.01 15.12 -0.79
CA LEU A 60 -0.07 16.24 -0.77
C LEU A 60 -0.46 17.33 -1.79
N GLN A 61 -0.80 16.94 -3.02
CA GLN A 61 -1.24 17.86 -4.06
C GLN A 61 -2.54 18.58 -3.69
N THR A 62 -3.50 17.88 -3.07
CA THR A 62 -4.72 18.49 -2.54
C THR A 62 -4.39 19.47 -1.41
N GLY A 63 -3.46 19.15 -0.51
CA GLY A 63 -2.97 20.09 0.51
C GLY A 63 -2.44 21.40 -0.08
N MET A 64 -1.62 21.31 -1.13
CA MET A 64 -1.15 22.49 -1.88
C MET A 64 -2.30 23.25 -2.54
N THR A 65 -3.26 22.52 -3.12
CA THR A 65 -4.42 23.11 -3.81
C THR A 65 -5.35 23.87 -2.84
N ILE A 66 -5.55 23.35 -1.63
CA ILE A 66 -6.29 24.01 -0.55
C ILE A 66 -5.69 25.38 -0.24
N GLU A 67 -4.37 25.42 -0.06
CA GLU A 67 -3.61 26.64 0.28
C GLU A 67 -3.57 27.62 -0.90
N TYR A 68 -3.45 27.10 -2.13
CA TYR A 68 -3.51 27.89 -3.34
C TYR A 68 -4.84 28.65 -3.45
N TYR A 69 -5.97 27.96 -3.28
CA TYR A 69 -7.29 28.62 -3.36
C TYR A 69 -7.56 29.54 -2.18
N TYR A 70 -7.03 29.23 -0.99
CA TYR A 70 -7.09 30.15 0.13
C TYR A 70 -6.35 31.46 -0.18
N GLN A 71 -5.11 31.36 -0.65
CA GLN A 71 -4.32 32.55 -0.99
C GLN A 71 -4.92 33.31 -2.18
N LEU A 72 -5.47 32.60 -3.17
CA LEU A 72 -6.17 33.22 -4.30
C LEU A 72 -7.38 34.04 -3.81
N ALA A 73 -8.13 33.53 -2.83
CA ALA A 73 -9.23 34.28 -2.20
C ALA A 73 -8.76 35.53 -1.45
N VAL A 74 -7.54 35.53 -0.90
CA VAL A 74 -6.92 36.69 -0.25
C VAL A 74 -6.50 37.74 -1.29
N ILE A 75 -5.97 37.32 -2.44
CA ILE A 75 -5.52 38.22 -3.52
C ILE A 75 -6.70 38.81 -4.29
N ASN A 76 -7.78 38.04 -4.48
CA ASN A 76 -8.94 38.45 -5.27
C ASN A 76 -9.66 39.65 -4.64
N LYS A 77 -9.76 40.73 -5.42
CA LYS A 77 -10.41 41.99 -5.00
C LYS A 77 -11.92 41.96 -5.22
N GLU A 78 -12.37 41.23 -6.24
CA GLU A 78 -13.78 41.10 -6.58
C GLU A 78 -14.44 40.02 -5.72
N LYS A 79 -15.63 40.34 -5.19
CA LYS A 79 -16.36 39.45 -4.29
C LYS A 79 -16.66 38.09 -4.93
N GLU A 80 -17.10 38.08 -6.18
CA GLU A 80 -17.47 36.84 -6.89
C GLU A 80 -16.27 35.89 -7.04
N GLN A 81 -15.11 36.42 -7.44
CA GLN A 81 -13.88 35.62 -7.58
C GLN A 81 -13.37 35.09 -6.23
N LYS A 82 -13.51 35.90 -5.18
CA LYS A 82 -13.20 35.49 -3.81
C LYS A 82 -14.13 34.37 -3.34
N ASP A 83 -15.43 34.52 -3.50
CA ASP A 83 -16.44 33.54 -3.09
C ASP A 83 -16.23 32.21 -3.85
N PHE A 84 -15.93 32.27 -5.15
CA PHE A 84 -15.55 31.10 -5.94
C PHE A 84 -14.29 30.39 -5.39
N SER A 85 -13.25 31.16 -5.07
CA SER A 85 -11.99 30.60 -4.54
C SER A 85 -12.18 29.95 -3.16
N LEU A 86 -12.99 30.57 -2.29
CA LEU A 86 -13.37 30.00 -0.99
C LEU A 86 -14.20 28.72 -1.14
N GLN A 87 -15.13 28.69 -2.10
CA GLN A 87 -15.87 27.47 -2.40
C GLN A 87 -14.93 26.34 -2.83
N ARG A 88 -14.01 26.61 -3.76
CA ARG A 88 -13.00 25.63 -4.19
C ARG A 88 -12.13 25.15 -3.02
N HIS A 89 -11.64 26.06 -2.18
CA HIS A 89 -10.91 25.71 -0.96
C HIS A 89 -11.69 24.72 -0.07
N HIS A 90 -12.99 24.98 0.18
CA HIS A 90 -13.82 24.06 0.97
C HIS A 90 -14.09 22.72 0.29
N GLU A 91 -14.23 22.69 -1.04
CA GLU A 91 -14.36 21.44 -1.80
C GLU A 91 -13.09 20.58 -1.69
N GLU A 92 -11.91 21.20 -1.81
CA GLU A 92 -10.63 20.51 -1.70
C GLU A 92 -10.38 19.97 -0.28
N ILE A 93 -10.83 20.67 0.78
CA ILE A 93 -10.81 20.12 2.15
C ILE A 93 -11.61 18.80 2.24
N LYS A 94 -12.78 18.73 1.59
CA LYS A 94 -13.57 17.49 1.58
C LYS A 94 -12.86 16.36 0.85
N ILE A 95 -12.19 16.68 -0.27
CA ILE A 95 -11.37 15.72 -1.01
C ILE A 95 -10.20 15.24 -0.14
N SER A 96 -9.49 16.14 0.53
CA SER A 96 -8.39 15.83 1.44
C SER A 96 -8.84 14.86 2.55
N ASN A 97 -9.98 15.12 3.18
CA ASN A 97 -10.55 14.23 4.20
C ASN A 97 -10.87 12.83 3.64
N SER A 98 -11.39 12.75 2.41
CA SER A 98 -11.64 11.45 1.76
C SER A 98 -10.34 10.70 1.46
N LEU A 99 -9.32 11.40 0.97
CA LEU A 99 -8.00 10.83 0.70
C LEU A 99 -7.34 10.32 1.98
N HIS A 100 -7.43 11.06 3.09
CA HIS A 100 -6.93 10.62 4.40
C HIS A 100 -7.64 9.36 4.92
N ALA A 101 -8.97 9.29 4.76
CA ALA A 101 -9.73 8.08 5.11
C ALA A 101 -9.34 6.88 4.25
N GLN A 102 -9.13 7.09 2.95
CA GLN A 102 -8.65 6.06 2.02
C GLN A 102 -7.24 5.59 2.38
N TYR A 103 -6.32 6.52 2.70
CA TYR A 103 -4.98 6.18 3.17
C TYR A 103 -5.02 5.26 4.39
N SER A 104 -5.84 5.62 5.39
CA SER A 104 -5.99 4.84 6.62
C SER A 104 -6.47 3.41 6.33
N ALA A 105 -7.43 3.25 5.40
CA ALA A 105 -7.90 1.93 4.97
C ALA A 105 -6.80 1.13 4.24
N LEU A 106 -6.10 1.77 3.30
CA LEU A 106 -5.01 1.15 2.53
C LEU A 106 -3.86 0.69 3.41
N ILE A 107 -3.43 1.52 4.37
CA ILE A 107 -2.41 1.16 5.35
C ILE A 107 -2.89 0.00 6.22
N GLY A 108 -4.14 0.00 6.66
CA GLY A 108 -4.73 -1.11 7.42
C GLY A 108 -4.68 -2.42 6.66
N ASP A 109 -5.03 -2.42 5.37
CA ASP A 109 -4.99 -3.61 4.52
C ASP A 109 -3.55 -4.04 4.20
N TYR A 110 -2.63 -3.08 4.02
CA TYR A 110 -1.21 -3.35 3.87
C TYR A 110 -0.64 -4.06 5.09
N CYS A 111 -0.90 -3.54 6.29
CA CYS A 111 -0.45 -4.14 7.54
C CYS A 111 -0.97 -5.58 7.69
N LYS A 112 -2.27 -5.81 7.41
CA LYS A 112 -2.85 -7.17 7.43
C LYS A 112 -2.14 -8.10 6.45
N ASN A 113 -1.80 -7.61 5.26
CA ASN A 113 -1.10 -8.38 4.25
C ASN A 113 0.33 -8.75 4.69
N ILE A 114 1.07 -7.78 5.26
CA ILE A 114 2.41 -8.03 5.81
C ILE A 114 2.37 -9.02 6.98
N TYR A 115 1.40 -8.92 7.91
CA TYR A 115 1.27 -9.90 9.00
C TYR A 115 1.01 -11.32 8.49
N LYS A 116 0.24 -11.47 7.40
CA LYS A 116 0.10 -12.78 6.74
C LYS A 116 1.44 -13.25 6.19
N LEU A 117 2.18 -12.40 5.48
CA LEU A 117 3.51 -12.75 4.97
C LEU A 117 4.50 -13.14 6.08
N ILE A 118 4.50 -12.43 7.22
CA ILE A 118 5.28 -12.78 8.41
C ILE A 118 4.95 -14.21 8.87
N SER A 119 3.66 -14.58 8.91
CA SER A 119 3.24 -15.94 9.30
C SER A 119 3.74 -17.04 8.34
N TYR A 120 4.04 -16.69 7.08
CA TYR A 120 4.56 -17.64 6.08
C TYR A 120 6.09 -17.77 6.12
N PHE A 121 6.81 -16.66 6.33
CA PHE A 121 8.26 -16.59 6.14
C PHE A 121 9.09 -16.49 7.42
N GLY A 122 8.48 -16.12 8.56
CA GLY A 122 9.22 -15.58 9.70
C GLY A 122 9.82 -14.20 9.38
N ASN A 123 10.67 -13.68 10.27
CA ASN A 123 11.24 -12.31 10.24
C ASN A 123 10.27 -11.19 10.63
N GLU A 124 9.52 -11.41 11.71
CA GLU A 124 8.60 -10.45 12.32
C GLU A 124 9.29 -9.10 12.63
N SER A 125 10.41 -9.12 13.35
CA SER A 125 11.05 -7.86 13.81
C SER A 125 11.49 -6.90 12.71
N GLU A 126 12.03 -7.37 11.58
CA GLU A 126 12.48 -6.48 10.50
C GLU A 126 11.29 -5.89 9.74
N LEU A 127 10.31 -6.73 9.37
CA LEU A 127 9.11 -6.30 8.65
C LEU A 127 8.26 -5.35 9.50
N GLU A 128 8.11 -5.64 10.80
CA GLU A 128 7.41 -4.76 11.74
C GLU A 128 8.10 -3.40 11.90
N ASN A 129 9.44 -3.37 11.98
CA ASN A 129 10.17 -2.11 12.06
C ASN A 129 9.90 -1.22 10.85
N ILE A 130 9.85 -1.79 9.64
CA ILE A 130 9.54 -1.00 8.43
C ILE A 130 8.07 -0.58 8.41
N MET A 131 7.14 -1.46 8.80
CA MET A 131 5.74 -1.08 8.95
C MET A 131 5.56 0.12 9.89
N GLN A 132 6.25 0.13 11.03
CA GLN A 132 6.19 1.23 11.97
C GLN A 132 6.76 2.52 11.39
N LYS A 133 7.86 2.46 10.61
CA LYS A 133 8.35 3.63 9.87
C LYS A 133 7.28 4.17 8.92
N ILE A 134 6.63 3.30 8.14
CA ILE A 134 5.58 3.69 7.17
C ILE A 134 4.38 4.32 7.88
N ILE A 135 3.89 3.72 8.98
CA ILE A 135 2.71 4.20 9.73
C ILE A 135 2.97 5.55 10.39
N ASN A 136 4.17 5.72 10.95
CA ASN A 136 4.51 6.90 11.76
C ASN A 136 5.16 8.02 10.93
N GLU A 137 5.38 7.83 9.63
CA GLU A 137 5.95 8.86 8.76
C GLU A 137 4.96 10.03 8.63
N PRO A 138 5.32 11.23 9.10
CA PRO A 138 4.40 12.35 9.18
C PRO A 138 3.96 12.79 7.78
N HIS A 139 2.68 13.12 7.64
CA HIS A 139 2.21 13.82 6.45
C HIS A 139 2.79 15.23 6.41
N GLN A 140 3.21 15.66 5.23
CA GLN A 140 3.70 17.01 5.04
C GLN A 140 2.58 18.03 5.26
N ASP A 141 2.85 19.02 6.11
CA ASP A 141 1.95 20.15 6.34
C ASP A 141 2.18 21.22 5.27
N CYS A 142 1.11 21.61 4.57
CA CYS A 142 1.12 22.69 3.59
C CYS A 142 0.63 24.02 4.15
N THR A 143 0.16 24.05 5.41
CA THR A 143 -0.47 25.23 6.01
C THR A 143 0.41 26.48 5.86
N GLY A 144 -0.14 27.51 5.23
CA GLY A 144 0.53 28.80 5.04
C GLY A 144 1.64 28.82 4.00
N MET A 145 1.78 27.76 3.19
CA MET A 145 2.84 27.60 2.19
C MET A 145 2.92 28.77 1.19
N PHE A 146 1.82 29.47 0.93
CA PHE A 146 1.74 30.56 -0.04
C PHE A 146 1.43 31.93 0.57
N ASN A 147 1.45 32.09 1.90
CA ASN A 147 1.00 33.31 2.58
C ASN A 147 1.73 34.59 2.11
N ASP A 148 3.00 34.47 1.75
CA ASP A 148 3.84 35.60 1.33
C ASP A 148 3.61 36.02 -0.14
N LEU A 149 2.90 35.21 -0.94
CA LEU A 149 2.67 35.47 -2.37
C LEU A 149 1.43 36.34 -2.56
N LYS A 150 1.64 37.62 -2.94
CA LYS A 150 0.56 38.63 -2.99
C LYS A 150 0.04 38.93 -4.40
N ASN A 151 0.61 38.31 -5.42
CA ASN A 151 0.15 38.46 -6.80
C ASN A 151 -0.13 37.10 -7.43
N TYR A 152 -1.02 37.09 -8.42
CA TYR A 152 -1.52 35.89 -9.06
C TYR A 152 -0.43 35.10 -9.80
N GLU A 153 0.46 35.80 -10.53
CA GLU A 153 1.45 35.16 -11.39
C GLU A 153 2.48 34.37 -10.56
N ASP A 154 3.02 34.98 -9.50
CA ASP A 154 3.95 34.32 -8.60
C ASP A 154 3.29 33.16 -7.85
N LEU A 155 2.03 33.33 -7.42
CA LEU A 155 1.25 32.28 -6.78
C LEU A 155 1.08 31.08 -7.71
N PHE A 156 0.64 31.30 -8.95
CA PHE A 156 0.41 30.24 -9.91
C PHE A 156 1.71 29.52 -10.30
N ASN A 157 2.78 30.26 -10.57
CA ASN A 157 4.07 29.69 -10.95
C ASN A 157 4.66 28.85 -9.80
N THR A 158 4.57 29.33 -8.57
CA THR A 158 5.05 28.59 -7.39
C THR A 158 4.20 27.35 -7.16
N TYR A 159 2.87 27.49 -7.15
CA TYR A 159 1.94 26.36 -7.02
C TYR A 159 2.22 25.27 -8.08
N HIS A 160 2.35 25.66 -9.36
CA HIS A 160 2.58 24.72 -10.45
C HIS A 160 3.88 23.93 -10.26
N LYS A 161 4.98 24.61 -9.90
CA LYS A 161 6.28 23.98 -9.63
C LYS A 161 6.20 23.01 -8.45
N GLU A 162 5.59 23.45 -7.35
CA GLU A 162 5.46 22.64 -6.14
C GLU A 162 4.60 21.40 -6.37
N HIS A 163 3.48 21.57 -7.09
CA HIS A 163 2.57 20.50 -7.46
C HIS A 163 3.24 19.45 -8.38
N GLN A 164 4.11 19.88 -9.32
CA GLN A 164 4.92 18.96 -10.14
C GLN A 164 5.97 18.20 -9.31
N SER A 165 6.54 18.85 -8.29
CA SER A 165 7.55 18.25 -7.42
C SER A 165 6.99 17.31 -6.35
N ALA A 166 5.66 17.20 -6.22
CA ALA A 166 5.01 16.45 -5.14
C ALA A 166 5.50 14.99 -5.01
N SER A 167 5.75 14.30 -6.12
CA SER A 167 6.27 12.92 -6.10
C SER A 167 7.66 12.80 -5.47
N ASN A 168 8.51 13.83 -5.64
CA ASN A 168 9.87 13.85 -5.07
C ASN A 168 9.83 14.07 -3.56
N LYS A 169 8.76 14.66 -3.03
CA LYS A 169 8.58 14.86 -1.59
C LYS A 169 8.24 13.56 -0.86
N LEU A 170 7.96 12.47 -1.60
CA LEU A 170 7.64 11.15 -1.07
C LEU A 170 8.77 10.12 -1.23
N GLU A 171 10.00 10.54 -1.52
CA GLU A 171 11.14 9.61 -1.68
C GLU A 171 11.42 8.79 -0.41
N ILE A 172 11.19 9.35 0.78
CA ILE A 172 11.32 8.62 2.05
C ILE A 172 10.33 7.45 2.09
N TYR A 173 9.06 7.71 1.77
CA TYR A 173 8.03 6.66 1.67
C TYR A 173 8.42 5.58 0.65
N LYS A 174 8.89 5.97 -0.54
CA LYS A 174 9.35 5.02 -1.57
C LYS A 174 10.50 4.16 -1.05
N SER A 175 11.43 4.75 -0.30
CA SER A 175 12.54 4.03 0.33
C SER A 175 12.06 2.98 1.32
N TYR A 176 11.08 3.28 2.17
CA TYR A 176 10.55 2.29 3.11
C TYR A 176 9.85 1.12 2.41
N PHE A 177 9.04 1.39 1.39
CA PHE A 177 8.40 0.34 0.60
C PHE A 177 9.42 -0.50 -0.19
N TYR A 178 10.50 0.13 -0.64
CA TYR A 178 11.61 -0.59 -1.28
C TYR A 178 12.33 -1.51 -0.28
N GLU A 179 12.66 -1.00 0.92
CA GLU A 179 13.29 -1.79 1.99
C GLU A 179 12.39 -2.99 2.39
N MET A 180 11.07 -2.76 2.53
CA MET A 180 10.09 -3.83 2.77
C MET A 180 10.17 -4.91 1.70
N ARG A 181 10.18 -4.49 0.43
CA ARG A 181 10.21 -5.39 -0.72
C ARG A 181 11.49 -6.22 -0.75
N GLU A 182 12.65 -5.62 -0.47
CA GLU A 182 13.92 -6.33 -0.43
C GLU A 182 13.91 -7.41 0.65
N ILE A 183 13.36 -7.11 1.83
CA ILE A 183 13.21 -8.09 2.91
C ILE A 183 12.30 -9.24 2.44
N ILE A 184 11.12 -8.94 1.90
CA ILE A 184 10.15 -9.94 1.40
C ILE A 184 10.80 -10.84 0.33
N GLU A 185 11.46 -10.26 -0.66
CA GLU A 185 12.09 -11.03 -1.74
C GLU A 185 13.29 -11.86 -1.26
N ARG A 186 13.98 -11.43 -0.21
CA ARG A 186 15.07 -12.18 0.41
C ARG A 186 14.56 -13.37 1.21
N VAL A 187 13.42 -13.22 1.90
CA VAL A 187 12.87 -14.28 2.76
C VAL A 187 12.02 -15.28 1.98
N SER A 188 11.36 -14.88 0.89
CA SER A 188 10.55 -15.78 0.04
C SER A 188 11.39 -16.73 -0.83
N LYS A 189 12.67 -16.41 -1.05
CA LYS A 189 13.61 -17.25 -1.83
C LYS A 189 14.30 -18.33 -0.99
N LYS A 190 14.13 -18.35 0.33
CA LYS A 190 14.68 -19.37 1.23
C LYS A 190 13.75 -20.57 1.34
#